data_AF-A0A947KS08-F1
#
_entry.id   AF-A0A947KS08-F1
#
_cell.length_a   1.000
_cell.length_b   1.000
_cell.length_c   1.000
_cell.angle_alpha   90.00
_cell.angle_beta   90.00
_cell.angle_gamma   90.00
#
_symmetry.space_group_name_H-M   'P 1'
#
loop_
_entity.id
_entity.type
_entity.pdbx_description
1 polymer ?
#
loop_
_entity_poly.entity_id
_entity_poly.type
_entity_poly.pdbx_seq_one_letter_code
_entity_poly.pdbx_strand_id
1 'polypeptide(L)'
;MKSVYRPFRNLRKAQDLLLVAREFHRRPQALTLPGNPYFGELSAWVTVEARDTDLLSERGQLLFVGEHNDGQAWRLLITPHGYLRFEAGSALACESKIPLHCYLQGRQQFRLGVSINNYAWVLRNTTYAAEASAYCRVRLLIAPGKQVPLTVCGSMEKISAPLLRPVPRKIIWRDKNVPPFSGKIRGFTAYNSERFELFNNPGAHPADDVVPAIPGGGGFAARWITGDTVEVFSRPEFTQTTSYWLLLKVNDHHGRLKRLRLQPIWTGSANMTPTFFISPNGRNWRRIAPARIAMRPEGIEFEAEIALTPRQARGCYIASAIPFLDTNRREFIDWAKRNLGAQARVLGRSVQGRPVEAIIVRSGQPQMHIAIICGQHSPAETMGANVLRPLLQEARKLKLMEKVAFHLVPTLNVDCAHYGGNGLNANCRNTNRHWFHDIQPENQAVINYFDNLRAKGVKIDFALDLHAGGIFRNHILMHMTPAKDKTLPRKALAAQEAWRKLLERHAGLRRADGWGMAIVHLRATDYFMRRFGCPSFCLELSTCSYYDPEAKVSRPFEQRALELVGRGLARTIAKMLQQKVRGAVQ
;
A
#
# COMPACT_ATOMS: atom_id res chain seq x y z
N MET A 1 17.84 19.45 17.48
CA MET A 1 16.39 19.34 17.16
C MET A 1 16.22 18.36 16.01
N LYS A 2 15.53 17.21 16.20
CA LYS A 2 15.16 16.34 15.07
C LYS A 2 14.21 17.15 14.20
N SER A 3 14.62 17.51 12.99
CA SER A 3 13.74 18.18 12.02
C SER A 3 12.47 17.33 11.90
N VAL A 4 11.35 17.85 12.37
CA VAL A 4 10.06 17.16 12.29
C VAL A 4 9.75 17.02 10.80
N TYR A 5 9.94 15.81 10.29
CA TYR A 5 9.50 15.41 8.96
C TYR A 5 8.01 15.76 8.85
N ARG A 6 7.66 16.70 7.97
CA ARG A 6 6.28 17.07 7.64
C ARG A 6 6.01 16.68 6.19
N PRO A 7 5.82 15.38 5.89
CA PRO A 7 5.53 14.96 4.53
C PRO A 7 4.16 15.45 4.08
N PHE A 8 4.11 15.91 2.83
CA PHE A 8 2.95 16.03 1.93
C PHE A 8 1.59 16.14 2.62
N ARG A 9 1.36 17.22 3.37
CA ARG A 9 0.05 17.53 3.91
C ARG A 9 -0.69 18.43 2.93
N ASN A 10 -1.95 18.09 2.64
CA ASN A 10 -2.87 18.94 1.87
C ASN A 10 -2.49 19.18 0.40
N LEU A 11 -1.92 18.20 -0.29
CA LEU A 11 -1.76 18.29 -1.75
C LEU A 11 -3.15 18.39 -2.41
N ARG A 12 -3.42 19.50 -3.09
CA ARG A 12 -4.68 19.76 -3.80
C ARG A 12 -4.50 19.55 -5.29
N LYS A 13 -3.39 20.05 -5.84
CA LYS A 13 -3.10 20.06 -7.28
C LYS A 13 -1.70 19.55 -7.58
N ALA A 14 -1.48 19.15 -8.83
CA ALA A 14 -0.20 18.63 -9.30
C ALA A 14 0.96 19.63 -9.07
N GLN A 15 0.68 20.94 -9.13
CA GLN A 15 1.65 22.01 -8.91
C GLN A 15 2.18 22.06 -7.47
N ASP A 16 1.45 21.49 -6.49
CA ASP A 16 1.92 21.44 -5.11
C ASP A 16 3.13 20.49 -4.94
N LEU A 17 3.45 19.69 -5.97
CA LEU A 17 4.60 18.78 -6.04
C LEU A 17 5.78 19.36 -6.83
N LEU A 18 5.61 20.55 -7.44
CA LEU A 18 6.62 21.15 -8.31
C LEU A 18 7.85 21.52 -7.49
N LEU A 19 9.01 20.96 -7.86
CA LEU A 19 10.29 21.35 -7.28
C LEU A 19 10.88 22.53 -8.05
N VAL A 20 10.85 22.46 -9.38
CA VAL A 20 11.31 23.54 -10.27
C VAL A 20 10.71 23.38 -11.67
N ALA A 21 10.38 24.49 -12.31
CA ALA A 21 10.16 24.58 -13.75
C ALA A 21 10.90 25.82 -14.28
N ARG A 22 11.73 25.64 -15.32
CA ARG A 22 12.55 26.72 -15.88
C ARG A 22 12.64 26.58 -17.40
N GLU A 23 12.35 27.66 -18.11
CA GLU A 23 12.67 27.79 -19.53
C GLU A 23 14.04 28.45 -19.72
N PHE A 24 14.73 28.10 -20.81
CA PHE A 24 16.07 28.57 -21.12
C PHE A 24 16.13 29.19 -22.52
N HIS A 25 16.53 30.46 -22.58
CA HIS A 25 16.80 31.17 -23.83
C HIS A 25 18.31 31.20 -24.18
N ARG A 26 19.16 30.79 -23.24
CA ARG A 26 20.63 30.71 -23.35
C ARG A 26 21.11 29.38 -22.73
N ARG A 27 22.42 29.14 -22.70
CA ARG A 27 22.98 27.97 -22.01
C ARG A 27 22.48 27.92 -20.55
N PRO A 28 22.03 26.75 -20.07
CA PRO A 28 21.42 26.62 -18.76
C PRO A 28 22.45 26.82 -17.62
N GLN A 29 22.00 27.41 -16.51
CA GLN A 29 22.78 27.63 -15.28
C GLN A 29 22.25 26.78 -14.13
N ALA A 30 23.12 26.49 -13.14
CA ALA A 30 22.84 25.71 -11.92
C ALA A 30 21.46 26.02 -11.33
N LEU A 31 20.65 24.98 -11.16
CA LEU A 31 19.34 25.07 -10.51
C LEU A 31 19.46 24.43 -9.14
N THR A 32 19.03 25.14 -8.12
CA THR A 32 18.93 24.61 -6.76
C THR A 32 17.51 24.11 -6.54
N LEU A 33 17.37 22.90 -6.00
CA LEU A 33 16.08 22.31 -5.65
C LEU A 33 15.74 22.58 -4.17
N PRO A 34 14.45 22.65 -3.80
CA PRO A 34 14.01 22.84 -2.41
C PRO A 34 14.68 21.84 -1.46
N GLY A 35 15.27 22.37 -0.40
CA GLY A 35 16.29 21.69 0.40
C GLY A 35 15.82 20.63 1.41
N ASN A 36 14.81 19.82 1.09
CA ASN A 36 14.35 18.76 1.99
C ASN A 36 14.97 17.40 1.61
N PRO A 37 15.83 16.80 2.46
CA PRO A 37 16.69 15.68 2.07
C PRO A 37 16.04 14.29 2.10
N TYR A 38 14.73 14.17 2.35
CA TYR A 38 14.04 12.89 2.56
C TYR A 38 12.88 12.64 1.60
N PHE A 39 13.12 12.88 0.31
CA PHE A 39 12.20 12.44 -0.73
C PHE A 39 12.68 11.13 -1.35
N GLY A 40 11.83 10.11 -1.27
CA GLY A 40 12.07 8.80 -1.87
C GLY A 40 11.74 8.75 -3.36
N GLU A 41 11.31 9.86 -3.97
CA GLU A 41 10.73 9.85 -5.32
C GLU A 41 11.05 11.14 -6.10
N LEU A 42 11.21 11.05 -7.42
CA LEU A 42 11.44 12.17 -8.34
C LEU A 42 10.90 11.83 -9.74
N SER A 43 10.30 12.80 -10.43
CA SER A 43 10.17 12.80 -11.89
C SER A 43 10.78 14.08 -12.44
N ALA A 44 11.72 13.98 -13.37
CA ALA A 44 12.39 15.14 -13.97
C ALA A 44 12.62 14.94 -15.47
N TRP A 45 12.55 16.02 -16.24
CA TRP A 45 12.82 16.00 -17.67
C TRP A 45 13.40 17.31 -18.18
N VAL A 46 14.16 17.21 -19.26
CA VAL A 46 14.57 18.33 -20.11
C VAL A 46 13.66 18.43 -21.32
N THR A 47 13.36 19.66 -21.74
CA THR A 47 12.85 19.94 -23.08
C THR A 47 14.05 20.32 -23.95
N VAL A 48 14.22 19.63 -25.07
CA VAL A 48 15.36 19.81 -25.97
C VAL A 48 14.90 20.09 -27.39
N GLU A 49 15.76 20.72 -28.17
CA GLU A 49 15.59 20.95 -29.61
C GLU A 49 16.87 20.47 -30.31
N ALA A 50 16.74 19.48 -31.18
CA ALA A 50 17.85 18.81 -31.83
C ALA A 50 17.41 18.20 -33.16
N ARG A 51 18.38 17.98 -34.06
CA ARG A 51 18.26 17.10 -35.24
C ARG A 51 18.65 15.67 -34.84
N ASP A 52 18.30 14.70 -35.67
CA ASP A 52 18.66 13.29 -35.45
C ASP A 52 20.18 13.09 -35.33
N THR A 53 20.97 13.84 -36.12
CA THR A 53 22.43 13.81 -36.04
C THR A 53 22.99 14.39 -34.74
N ASP A 54 22.27 15.30 -34.09
CA ASP A 54 22.69 15.88 -32.81
C ASP A 54 22.50 14.87 -31.64
N LEU A 55 21.77 13.76 -31.85
CA LEU A 55 21.59 12.67 -30.88
C LEU A 55 22.77 11.68 -30.87
N LEU A 56 23.64 11.73 -31.88
CA LEU A 56 24.78 10.84 -32.03
C LEU A 56 26.06 11.56 -31.59
N SER A 57 26.92 10.87 -30.84
CA SER A 57 28.20 11.40 -30.34
C SER A 57 29.15 10.24 -30.07
N GLU A 58 30.39 10.30 -30.53
CA GLU A 58 31.37 9.21 -30.29
C GLU A 58 31.64 8.97 -28.79
N ARG A 59 31.49 10.00 -27.95
CA ARG A 59 31.76 9.94 -26.50
C ARG A 59 30.49 9.95 -25.64
N GLY A 60 29.32 9.82 -26.27
CA GLY A 60 28.04 10.11 -25.61
C GLY A 60 27.89 11.60 -25.30
N GLN A 61 26.84 11.99 -24.59
CA GLN A 61 26.56 13.40 -24.30
C GLN A 61 25.61 13.57 -23.11
N LEU A 62 25.92 14.54 -22.25
CA LEU A 62 25.24 14.79 -20.99
C LEU A 62 23.98 15.64 -21.19
N LEU A 63 22.85 15.19 -20.63
CA LEU A 63 21.66 16.03 -20.50
C LEU A 63 21.69 16.83 -19.20
N PHE A 64 21.84 16.16 -18.05
CA PHE A 64 22.01 16.80 -16.75
C PHE A 64 22.52 15.83 -15.67
N VAL A 65 23.07 16.39 -14.59
CA VAL A 65 23.49 15.67 -13.38
C VAL A 65 22.67 16.19 -12.20
N GLY A 66 22.13 15.27 -11.40
CA GLY A 66 21.62 15.53 -10.07
C GLY A 66 22.73 15.39 -9.04
N GLU A 67 23.16 16.51 -8.45
CA GLU A 67 24.30 16.58 -7.52
C GLU A 67 23.83 16.79 -6.07
N HIS A 68 24.53 16.13 -5.13
CA HIS A 68 24.38 16.29 -3.69
C HIS A 68 25.61 16.97 -3.07
N ASN A 69 25.44 17.54 -1.87
CA ASN A 69 26.52 18.29 -1.20
C ASN A 69 27.74 17.44 -0.81
N ASP A 70 27.56 16.13 -0.69
CA ASP A 70 28.59 15.16 -0.32
C ASP A 70 29.27 14.51 -1.54
N GLY A 71 29.11 15.10 -2.73
CA GLY A 71 29.72 14.62 -3.97
C GLY A 71 29.03 13.40 -4.58
N GLN A 72 28.01 12.83 -3.93
CA GLN A 72 27.15 11.83 -4.57
C GLN A 72 26.36 12.47 -5.71
N ALA A 73 26.23 11.75 -6.82
CA ALA A 73 25.50 12.21 -7.97
C ALA A 73 24.89 11.06 -8.76
N TRP A 74 23.87 11.39 -9.54
CA TRP A 74 23.37 10.56 -10.62
C TRP A 74 23.19 11.44 -11.86
N ARG A 75 23.22 10.84 -13.05
CA ARG A 75 23.17 11.59 -14.31
C ARG A 75 22.24 10.95 -15.31
N LEU A 76 21.67 11.80 -16.17
CA LEU A 76 20.96 11.41 -17.37
C LEU A 76 21.77 11.85 -18.58
N LEU A 77 22.06 10.93 -19.48
CA LEU A 77 22.90 11.14 -20.65
C LEU A 77 22.38 10.35 -21.86
N ILE A 78 22.94 10.65 -23.02
CA ILE A 78 22.78 9.87 -24.24
C ILE A 78 24.10 9.13 -24.47
N THR A 79 24.05 7.82 -24.70
CA THR A 79 25.24 6.98 -24.92
C THR A 79 25.86 7.23 -26.29
N PRO A 80 27.06 6.71 -26.56
CA PRO A 80 27.66 6.82 -27.89
C PRO A 80 26.78 6.26 -29.02
N HIS A 81 25.98 5.25 -28.71
CA HIS A 81 25.06 4.62 -29.66
C HIS A 81 23.67 5.28 -29.70
N GLY A 82 23.50 6.43 -29.05
CA GLY A 82 22.25 7.20 -29.10
C GLY A 82 21.15 6.73 -28.15
N TYR A 83 21.45 5.88 -27.16
CA TYR A 83 20.46 5.43 -26.16
C TYR A 83 20.34 6.43 -25.02
N LEU A 84 19.14 6.61 -24.48
CA LEU A 84 18.96 7.35 -23.24
C LEU A 84 19.42 6.49 -22.07
N ARG A 85 20.25 7.04 -21.18
CA ARG A 85 20.82 6.29 -20.06
C ARG A 85 20.83 7.09 -18.78
N PHE A 86 20.37 6.46 -17.70
CA PHE A 86 20.53 6.91 -16.33
C PHE A 86 21.70 6.16 -15.69
N GLU A 87 22.54 6.86 -14.91
CA GLU A 87 23.64 6.27 -14.15
C GLU A 87 23.74 6.86 -12.75
N ALA A 88 24.04 6.03 -11.76
CA ALA A 88 24.35 6.44 -10.40
C ALA A 88 25.41 5.55 -9.76
N GLY A 89 26.52 6.16 -9.29
CA GLY A 89 27.66 5.39 -8.79
C GLY A 89 28.27 4.46 -9.85
N SER A 90 29.01 3.44 -9.42
CA SER A 90 29.74 2.53 -10.32
C SER A 90 28.91 1.37 -10.87
N ALA A 91 27.76 1.06 -10.27
CA ALA A 91 27.05 -0.20 -10.53
C ALA A 91 25.58 -0.04 -10.97
N LEU A 92 25.01 1.18 -10.92
CA LEU A 92 23.60 1.38 -11.24
C LEU A 92 23.44 2.11 -12.57
N ALA A 93 22.94 1.40 -13.58
CA ALA A 93 22.64 1.96 -14.89
C ALA A 93 21.31 1.44 -15.44
N CYS A 94 20.54 2.31 -16.08
CA CYS A 94 19.31 1.98 -16.78
C CYS A 94 19.37 2.62 -18.17
N GLU A 95 19.01 1.87 -19.22
CA GLU A 95 19.12 2.32 -20.61
C GLU A 95 17.81 2.09 -21.37
N SER A 96 17.53 2.92 -22.38
CA SER A 96 16.36 2.78 -23.24
C SER A 96 16.44 1.49 -24.05
N LYS A 97 15.29 0.95 -24.48
CA LYS A 97 15.24 -0.32 -25.22
C LYS A 97 15.69 -0.20 -26.67
N ILE A 98 15.53 0.98 -27.27
CA ILE A 98 16.05 1.31 -28.60
C ILE A 98 16.69 2.72 -28.57
N PRO A 99 17.53 3.07 -29.56
CA PRO A 99 18.13 4.39 -29.68
C PRO A 99 17.10 5.52 -29.83
N LEU A 100 17.44 6.72 -29.36
CA LEU A 100 16.56 7.89 -29.40
C LEU A 100 16.18 8.32 -30.81
N HIS A 101 17.08 8.18 -31.79
CA HIS A 101 16.82 8.50 -33.19
C HIS A 101 15.80 7.54 -33.85
N CYS A 102 15.45 6.43 -33.21
CA CYS A 102 14.35 5.56 -33.65
C CYS A 102 12.98 6.04 -33.16
N TYR A 103 12.94 6.87 -32.10
CA TYR A 103 11.71 7.46 -31.57
C TYR A 103 11.42 8.86 -32.12
N LEU A 104 12.43 9.51 -32.69
CA LEU A 104 12.44 10.92 -33.04
C LEU A 104 12.85 11.08 -34.50
N GLN A 105 12.22 12.01 -35.23
CA GLN A 105 12.55 12.29 -36.63
C GLN A 105 12.70 13.79 -36.86
N GLY A 106 13.73 14.17 -37.61
CA GLY A 106 13.96 15.53 -38.06
C GLY A 106 14.31 16.51 -36.93
N ARG A 107 14.27 17.82 -37.25
CA ARG A 107 14.48 18.86 -36.25
C ARG A 107 13.18 19.10 -35.49
N GLN A 108 13.10 18.63 -34.26
CA GLN A 108 11.91 18.81 -33.44
C GLN A 108 12.24 19.12 -31.97
N GLN A 109 11.27 19.70 -31.27
CA GLN A 109 11.32 19.82 -29.83
C GLN A 109 10.72 18.59 -29.17
N PHE A 110 11.46 17.95 -28.29
CA PHE A 110 11.02 16.74 -27.57
C PHE A 110 11.47 16.80 -26.11
N ARG A 111 10.97 15.86 -25.30
CA ARG A 111 11.31 15.75 -23.88
C ARG A 111 11.99 14.42 -23.59
N LEU A 112 13.05 14.48 -22.79
CA LEU A 112 13.79 13.33 -22.27
C LEU A 112 13.87 13.44 -20.76
N GLY A 113 13.59 12.36 -20.04
CA GLY A 113 13.52 12.42 -18.59
C GLY A 113 13.78 11.10 -17.87
N VAL A 114 13.67 11.19 -16.56
CA VAL A 114 13.81 10.08 -15.63
C VAL A 114 12.77 10.20 -14.52
N SER A 115 12.21 9.06 -14.12
CA SER A 115 11.44 8.91 -12.89
C SER A 115 12.16 7.92 -11.97
N ILE A 116 12.34 8.26 -10.71
CA ILE A 116 13.11 7.51 -9.71
C ILE A 116 12.22 7.29 -8.50
N ASN A 117 12.07 6.05 -8.06
CA ASN A 117 11.53 5.68 -6.75
C ASN A 117 12.57 4.84 -6.01
N ASN A 118 12.93 5.26 -4.81
CA ASN A 118 13.82 4.53 -3.93
C ASN A 118 13.32 4.57 -2.50
N TYR A 119 12.41 3.67 -2.17
CA TYR A 119 11.90 3.54 -0.82
C TYR A 119 12.97 3.02 0.17
N ALA A 120 13.93 2.23 -0.28
CA ALA A 120 15.05 1.80 0.54
C ALA A 120 15.88 2.99 1.07
N TRP A 121 15.98 4.09 0.33
CA TRP A 121 16.58 5.35 0.82
C TRP A 121 15.84 5.91 2.04
N VAL A 122 14.51 5.93 2.03
CA VAL A 122 13.70 6.41 3.16
C VAL A 122 13.91 5.51 4.39
N LEU A 123 14.08 4.21 4.17
CA LEU A 123 14.25 3.19 5.21
C LEU A 123 15.70 2.83 5.55
N ARG A 124 16.70 3.48 4.96
CA ARG A 124 18.12 3.07 4.99
C ARG A 124 18.73 2.84 6.38
N ASN A 125 18.16 3.44 7.43
CA ASN A 125 18.60 3.29 8.81
C ASN A 125 17.81 2.21 9.57
N THR A 126 17.15 1.29 8.86
CA THR A 126 16.34 0.22 9.45
C THR A 126 16.77 -1.14 8.92
N THR A 127 16.45 -2.19 9.67
CA THR A 127 16.66 -3.59 9.27
C THR A 127 15.80 -4.01 8.07
N TYR A 128 14.82 -3.19 7.65
CA TYR A 128 13.90 -3.47 6.54
C TYR A 128 14.27 -2.78 5.23
N ALA A 129 15.36 -2.02 5.18
CA ALA A 129 15.78 -1.34 3.95
C ALA A 129 15.95 -2.32 2.77
N ALA A 130 16.39 -3.55 3.05
CA ALA A 130 16.53 -4.60 2.04
C ALA A 130 15.18 -5.11 1.50
N GLU A 131 14.16 -5.29 2.36
CA GLU A 131 12.79 -5.63 1.93
C GLU A 131 12.22 -4.52 1.03
N ALA A 132 12.60 -3.27 1.31
CA ALA A 132 12.14 -2.11 0.56
C ALA A 132 12.66 -2.03 -0.89
N SER A 133 13.80 -2.67 -1.20
CA SER A 133 14.40 -2.68 -2.54
C SER A 133 13.46 -3.28 -3.60
N ALA A 134 12.56 -4.20 -3.21
CA ALA A 134 11.56 -4.79 -4.11
C ALA A 134 10.58 -3.77 -4.69
N TYR A 135 10.45 -2.60 -4.06
CA TYR A 135 9.55 -1.51 -4.46
C TYR A 135 10.28 -0.38 -5.22
N CYS A 136 11.62 -0.43 -5.28
CA CYS A 136 12.46 0.63 -5.83
C CYS A 136 12.71 0.44 -7.33
N ARG A 137 12.70 1.54 -8.09
CA ARG A 137 12.85 1.52 -9.54
C ARG A 137 13.29 2.84 -10.16
N VAL A 138 13.74 2.76 -11.41
CA VAL A 138 14.07 3.88 -12.29
C VAL A 138 13.38 3.66 -13.64
N ARG A 139 12.77 4.71 -14.18
CA ARG A 139 12.14 4.72 -15.51
C ARG A 139 12.70 5.85 -16.33
N LEU A 140 13.00 5.57 -17.59
CA LEU A 140 13.42 6.55 -18.58
C LEU A 140 12.21 6.99 -19.38
N LEU A 141 12.05 8.31 -19.51
CA LEU A 141 10.87 8.93 -20.09
C LEU A 141 11.20 9.62 -21.40
N ILE A 142 10.32 9.50 -22.40
CA ILE A 142 10.44 10.18 -23.69
C ILE A 142 9.09 10.77 -24.11
N ALA A 143 9.10 11.94 -24.74
CA ALA A 143 7.94 12.44 -25.50
C ALA A 143 8.44 13.08 -26.80
N PRO A 144 8.05 12.57 -27.99
CA PRO A 144 8.50 13.07 -29.29
C PRO A 144 7.88 14.42 -29.69
N GLY A 145 7.45 15.23 -28.71
CA GLY A 145 6.82 16.52 -28.93
C GLY A 145 6.46 17.21 -27.61
N LYS A 146 6.30 18.54 -27.63
CA LYS A 146 5.85 19.32 -26.46
C LYS A 146 4.42 18.93 -26.03
N GLN A 147 3.57 18.59 -27.00
CA GLN A 147 2.17 18.19 -26.80
C GLN A 147 1.96 16.66 -26.74
N VAL A 148 3.01 15.87 -27.00
CA VAL A 148 2.90 14.41 -26.96
C VAL A 148 3.10 13.92 -25.52
N PRO A 149 2.29 12.98 -25.02
CA PRO A 149 2.49 12.40 -23.69
C PRO A 149 3.90 11.78 -23.51
N LEU A 150 4.47 11.91 -22.32
CA LEU A 150 5.60 11.12 -21.86
C LEU A 150 5.23 9.64 -21.84
N THR A 151 6.14 8.80 -22.33
CA THR A 151 6.04 7.35 -22.30
C THR A 151 7.34 6.76 -21.74
N VAL A 152 7.26 5.55 -21.19
CA VAL A 152 8.42 4.83 -20.67
C VAL A 152 9.15 4.17 -21.83
N CYS A 153 10.42 4.49 -22.03
CA CYS A 153 11.29 3.91 -23.06
C CYS A 153 12.38 2.98 -22.51
N GLY A 154 12.53 2.92 -21.19
CA GLY A 154 13.43 2.01 -20.49
C GLY A 154 13.09 2.00 -19.00
N SER A 155 13.38 0.90 -18.32
CA SER A 155 13.15 0.79 -16.88
C SER A 155 14.11 -0.21 -16.25
N MET A 156 14.29 -0.03 -14.94
CA MET A 156 15.02 -0.93 -14.06
C MET A 156 14.26 -0.99 -12.76
N GLU A 157 14.00 -2.20 -12.30
CA GLU A 157 13.07 -2.49 -11.22
C GLU A 157 13.78 -3.29 -10.12
N LYS A 158 13.21 -3.33 -8.91
CA LYS A 158 13.76 -4.04 -7.74
C LYS A 158 15.19 -3.61 -7.39
N ILE A 159 15.46 -2.30 -7.47
CA ILE A 159 16.79 -1.73 -7.26
C ILE A 159 17.20 -1.82 -5.79
N SER A 160 18.36 -2.44 -5.53
CA SER A 160 18.99 -2.40 -4.20
C SER A 160 20.05 -1.31 -4.12
N ALA A 161 19.62 -0.08 -3.81
CA ALA A 161 20.51 1.06 -3.69
C ALA A 161 20.09 1.98 -2.53
N PRO A 162 20.18 1.54 -1.25
CA PRO A 162 19.67 2.28 -0.11
C PRO A 162 20.33 3.66 0.11
N LEU A 163 21.43 3.95 -0.59
CA LEU A 163 22.12 5.24 -0.56
C LEU A 163 21.80 6.15 -1.75
N LEU A 164 21.14 5.64 -2.81
CA LEU A 164 20.74 6.46 -3.95
C LEU A 164 19.68 7.46 -3.51
N ARG A 165 19.99 8.75 -3.57
CA ARG A 165 19.06 9.83 -3.22
C ARG A 165 18.30 10.31 -4.46
N PRO A 166 16.97 10.10 -4.54
CA PRO A 166 16.20 10.48 -5.73
C PRO A 166 16.22 11.97 -6.01
N VAL A 167 15.90 12.82 -5.03
CA VAL A 167 15.86 14.28 -5.21
C VAL A 167 17.22 14.91 -4.89
N PRO A 168 17.93 15.52 -5.87
CA PRO A 168 19.23 16.13 -5.68
C PRO A 168 19.12 17.53 -5.05
N ARG A 169 20.26 18.07 -4.61
CA ARG A 169 20.32 19.47 -4.15
C ARG A 169 20.43 20.43 -5.32
N LYS A 170 21.17 20.04 -6.36
CA LYS A 170 21.40 20.83 -7.56
C LYS A 170 21.17 20.00 -8.82
N ILE A 171 20.72 20.69 -9.86
CA ILE A 171 20.80 20.21 -11.23
C ILE A 171 21.89 21.01 -11.93
N ILE A 172 22.82 20.31 -12.58
CA ILE A 172 23.91 20.89 -13.35
C ILE A 172 23.98 20.26 -14.76
N TRP A 173 24.56 20.96 -15.74
CA TRP A 173 24.65 20.54 -17.15
C TRP A 173 26.11 20.37 -17.58
N ARG A 174 26.98 19.97 -16.65
CA ARG A 174 28.40 19.70 -16.91
C ARG A 174 28.84 18.46 -16.14
N ASP A 175 29.72 17.69 -16.76
CA ASP A 175 30.40 16.51 -16.22
C ASP A 175 31.84 16.54 -16.75
N LYS A 176 32.80 16.07 -15.95
CA LYS A 176 34.23 16.10 -16.35
C LYS A 176 34.54 15.11 -17.47
N ASN A 177 33.76 14.03 -17.57
CA ASN A 177 34.05 12.86 -18.40
C ASN A 177 33.07 12.72 -19.57
N VAL A 178 31.95 13.44 -19.56
CA VAL A 178 30.91 13.36 -20.59
C VAL A 178 30.70 14.74 -21.21
N PRO A 179 30.81 14.90 -22.54
CA PRO A 179 30.64 16.20 -23.18
C PRO A 179 29.18 16.69 -23.06
N PRO A 180 28.92 18.00 -23.16
CA PRO A 180 27.56 18.53 -23.11
C PRO A 180 26.72 18.09 -24.31
N PHE A 181 25.40 18.07 -24.16
CA PHE A 181 24.46 17.84 -25.25
C PHE A 181 24.70 18.78 -26.44
N SER A 182 24.81 18.22 -27.65
CA SER A 182 25.10 18.95 -28.88
C SER A 182 23.93 19.82 -29.36
N GLY A 183 22.69 19.42 -29.04
CA GLY A 183 21.50 20.20 -29.31
C GLY A 183 21.26 21.33 -28.30
N LYS A 184 20.05 21.92 -28.32
CA LYS A 184 19.68 23.00 -27.41
C LYS A 184 18.78 22.49 -26.28
N ILE A 185 19.16 22.69 -25.03
CA ILE A 185 18.28 22.50 -23.87
C ILE A 185 17.43 23.76 -23.71
N ARG A 186 16.11 23.63 -23.88
CA ARG A 186 15.12 24.72 -23.85
C ARG A 186 14.39 24.85 -22.52
N GLY A 187 14.40 23.81 -21.69
CA GLY A 187 13.81 23.89 -20.36
C GLY A 187 14.09 22.66 -19.50
N PHE A 188 13.80 22.78 -18.22
CA PHE A 188 13.88 21.72 -17.23
C PHE A 188 12.67 21.77 -16.30
N THR A 189 12.14 20.61 -15.95
CA THR A 189 11.05 20.49 -14.98
C THR A 189 11.31 19.31 -14.07
N ALA A 190 11.07 19.48 -12.77
CA ALA A 190 11.15 18.40 -11.80
C ALA A 190 10.00 18.48 -10.78
N TYR A 191 9.46 17.30 -10.46
CA TYR A 191 8.41 17.08 -9.48
C TYR A 191 8.83 16.03 -8.47
N ASN A 192 8.36 16.20 -7.25
CA ASN A 192 8.68 15.32 -6.12
C ASN A 192 7.72 14.13 -6.02
N SER A 193 7.70 13.32 -7.06
CA SER A 193 6.82 12.15 -7.19
C SER A 193 7.28 11.36 -8.40
N GLU A 194 7.24 10.03 -8.35
CA GLU A 194 7.49 9.20 -9.53
C GLU A 194 6.29 9.10 -10.50
N ARG A 195 5.10 9.60 -10.10
CA ARG A 195 3.87 9.65 -10.92
C ARG A 195 3.95 10.73 -11.99
N PHE A 196 4.72 10.47 -13.03
CA PHE A 196 4.82 11.38 -14.18
C PHE A 196 3.47 11.51 -14.92
N GLU A 197 2.55 10.55 -14.78
CA GLU A 197 1.19 10.56 -15.34
C GLU A 197 0.38 11.77 -14.91
N LEU A 198 0.62 12.31 -13.71
CA LEU A 198 -0.03 13.54 -13.22
C LEU A 198 0.24 14.77 -14.08
N PHE A 199 1.39 14.78 -14.75
CA PHE A 199 1.88 15.89 -15.57
C PHE A 199 1.91 15.49 -17.05
N ASN A 200 1.41 14.29 -17.35
CA ASN A 200 1.39 13.72 -18.67
C ASN A 200 0.11 14.17 -19.37
N ASN A 201 0.21 14.68 -20.60
CA ASN A 201 -0.93 15.15 -21.40
C ASN A 201 -1.76 16.31 -20.79
N PRO A 202 -1.32 17.58 -20.92
CA PRO A 202 -2.07 18.74 -20.43
C PRO A 202 -3.38 19.00 -21.21
N GLY A 203 -3.60 18.34 -22.36
CA GLY A 203 -4.84 18.43 -23.12
C GLY A 203 -5.93 17.45 -22.68
N ALA A 204 -5.63 16.52 -21.76
CA ALA A 204 -6.64 15.62 -21.22
C ALA A 204 -7.60 16.39 -20.31
N HIS A 205 -8.91 16.19 -20.50
CA HIS A 205 -9.92 16.82 -19.67
C HIS A 205 -10.02 16.11 -18.32
N PRO A 206 -10.05 16.85 -17.20
CA PRO A 206 -10.34 16.28 -15.88
C PRO A 206 -11.64 15.46 -15.91
N ALA A 207 -11.65 14.32 -15.23
CA ALA A 207 -12.85 13.50 -15.08
C ALA A 207 -13.46 13.73 -13.70
N ASP A 208 -14.04 14.92 -13.49
CA ASP A 208 -14.61 15.33 -12.20
C ASP A 208 -15.81 14.48 -11.76
N ASP A 209 -16.41 13.71 -12.66
CA ASP A 209 -17.46 12.72 -12.37
C ASP A 209 -16.92 11.43 -11.71
N VAL A 210 -15.59 11.28 -11.65
CA VAL A 210 -14.89 10.15 -11.00
C VAL A 210 -14.01 10.70 -9.88
N VAL A 211 -14.54 10.67 -8.65
CA VAL A 211 -13.92 11.32 -7.48
C VAL A 211 -13.54 10.32 -6.41
N PRO A 212 -12.48 10.60 -5.61
CA PRO A 212 -12.24 9.86 -4.38
C PRO A 212 -13.50 9.86 -3.53
N ALA A 213 -13.89 8.69 -3.03
CA ALA A 213 -15.21 8.55 -2.42
C ALA A 213 -15.34 9.36 -1.11
N ILE A 214 -14.30 9.33 -0.27
CA ILE A 214 -14.22 10.00 1.05
C ILE A 214 -12.75 10.03 1.55
N PRO A 215 -12.43 10.75 2.65
CA PRO A 215 -11.19 10.51 3.40
C PRO A 215 -11.00 9.02 3.73
N GLY A 216 -9.87 8.47 3.29
CA GLY A 216 -9.52 7.05 3.42
C GLY A 216 -9.80 6.24 2.17
N GLY A 217 -10.49 6.82 1.18
CA GLY A 217 -10.40 6.34 -0.19
C GLY A 217 -9.05 6.73 -0.77
N GLY A 218 -8.35 5.79 -1.41
CA GLY A 218 -7.06 6.05 -2.04
C GLY A 218 -7.14 7.29 -2.93
N GLY A 219 -6.15 8.15 -2.85
CA GLY A 219 -5.99 9.30 -3.71
C GLY A 219 -5.61 8.84 -5.09
N PHE A 220 -6.41 9.27 -6.05
CA PHE A 220 -6.18 9.05 -7.46
C PHE A 220 -6.51 10.31 -8.23
N ALA A 221 -6.01 10.35 -9.46
CA ALA A 221 -6.39 11.32 -10.46
C ALA A 221 -7.18 10.57 -11.53
N ALA A 222 -8.16 11.26 -12.11
CA ALA A 222 -9.00 10.73 -13.16
C ALA A 222 -8.99 11.71 -14.33
N ARG A 223 -8.89 11.19 -15.56
CA ARG A 223 -8.92 11.98 -16.79
C ARG A 223 -9.64 11.24 -17.90
N TRP A 224 -10.31 12.00 -18.76
CA TRP A 224 -10.86 11.45 -20.00
C TRP A 224 -9.73 11.18 -20.99
N ILE A 225 -9.67 9.95 -21.52
CA ILE A 225 -8.72 9.54 -22.55
C ILE A 225 -9.39 9.29 -23.90
N THR A 226 -10.71 9.07 -23.90
CA THR A 226 -11.60 9.06 -25.07
C THR A 226 -12.93 9.70 -24.69
N GLY A 227 -13.88 9.82 -25.62
CA GLY A 227 -15.22 10.33 -25.32
C GLY A 227 -16.06 9.45 -24.37
N ASP A 228 -15.63 8.23 -24.06
CA ASP A 228 -16.38 7.26 -23.25
C ASP A 228 -15.54 6.51 -22.20
N THR A 229 -14.24 6.81 -22.10
CA THR A 229 -13.29 6.09 -21.25
C THR A 229 -12.52 7.08 -20.38
N VAL A 230 -12.57 6.82 -19.07
CA VAL A 230 -11.79 7.55 -18.07
C VAL A 230 -10.66 6.66 -17.57
N GLU A 231 -9.45 7.22 -17.57
CA GLU A 231 -8.29 6.62 -16.94
C GLU A 231 -8.17 7.10 -15.49
N VAL A 232 -7.90 6.19 -14.57
CA VAL A 232 -7.75 6.42 -13.13
C VAL A 232 -6.41 5.84 -12.69
N PHE A 233 -5.56 6.67 -12.09
CA PHE A 233 -4.23 6.28 -11.62
C PHE A 233 -3.97 6.85 -10.24
N SER A 234 -3.24 6.12 -9.38
CA SER A 234 -3.02 6.60 -8.01
C SER A 234 -2.19 7.88 -7.99
N ARG A 235 -2.58 8.81 -7.13
CA ARG A 235 -1.85 10.03 -6.85
C ARG A 235 -0.74 9.76 -5.83
N PRO A 236 0.27 10.63 -5.77
CA PRO A 236 1.10 10.79 -4.59
C PRO A 236 0.19 11.02 -3.40
N GLU A 237 0.23 10.07 -2.49
CA GLU A 237 -0.49 10.10 -1.24
C GLU A 237 0.50 10.29 -0.12
N PHE A 238 0.02 10.27 1.12
CA PHE A 238 0.83 10.38 2.31
C PHE A 238 2.16 9.60 2.18
N THR A 239 3.26 10.36 2.06
CA THR A 239 4.68 9.95 1.91
C THR A 239 5.13 9.29 0.59
N GLN A 240 4.25 8.73 -0.25
CA GLN A 240 4.63 7.91 -1.43
C GLN A 240 3.53 7.83 -2.51
N THR A 241 3.91 7.43 -3.72
CA THR A 241 3.03 7.24 -4.89
C THR A 241 2.57 5.81 -5.16
N THR A 242 3.10 4.85 -4.41
CA THR A 242 2.98 3.41 -4.63
C THR A 242 1.77 2.83 -3.88
N SER A 243 0.55 3.14 -4.29
CA SER A 243 -0.66 2.55 -3.66
C SER A 243 -1.47 1.71 -4.64
N TYR A 244 -1.79 0.49 -4.22
CA TYR A 244 -2.73 -0.42 -4.86
C TYR A 244 -4.14 -0.33 -4.27
N TRP A 245 -4.31 0.51 -3.26
CA TRP A 245 -5.62 0.84 -2.71
C TRP A 245 -6.35 1.80 -3.64
N LEU A 246 -7.55 1.43 -4.04
CA LEU A 246 -8.46 2.28 -4.79
C LEU A 246 -9.82 2.21 -4.11
N LEU A 247 -10.45 3.37 -3.94
CA LEU A 247 -11.85 3.51 -3.56
C LEU A 247 -12.40 4.79 -4.18
N LEU A 248 -13.14 4.63 -5.26
CA LEU A 248 -13.69 5.72 -6.07
C LEU A 248 -15.21 5.70 -6.07
N LYS A 249 -15.80 6.88 -6.27
CA LYS A 249 -17.21 7.06 -6.57
C LYS A 249 -17.33 7.49 -8.02
N VAL A 250 -18.16 6.77 -8.78
CA VAL A 250 -18.54 7.10 -10.15
C VAL A 250 -19.91 7.75 -10.12
N ASN A 251 -20.02 8.93 -10.74
CA ASN A 251 -21.25 9.71 -10.79
C ASN A 251 -21.33 10.50 -12.10
N ASP A 252 -21.33 9.80 -13.23
CA ASP A 252 -21.44 10.41 -14.55
C ASP A 252 -22.86 10.91 -14.80
N HIS A 253 -23.02 12.22 -14.68
CA HIS A 253 -24.29 12.91 -14.94
C HIS A 253 -24.62 13.03 -16.43
N HIS A 254 -23.61 12.92 -17.31
CA HIS A 254 -23.75 13.11 -18.75
C HIS A 254 -24.04 11.82 -19.51
N GLY A 255 -23.89 10.65 -18.86
CA GLY A 255 -24.21 9.34 -19.44
C GLY A 255 -23.24 8.89 -20.54
N ARG A 256 -22.04 9.47 -20.59
CA ARG A 256 -21.01 9.18 -21.60
C ARG A 256 -20.01 8.11 -21.15
N LEU A 257 -19.81 7.95 -19.85
CA LEU A 257 -18.85 7.03 -19.26
C LEU A 257 -19.29 5.58 -19.46
N LYS A 258 -18.49 4.83 -20.21
CA LYS A 258 -18.69 3.38 -20.44
C LYS A 258 -17.58 2.53 -19.86
N ARG A 259 -16.37 3.08 -19.72
CA ARG A 259 -15.17 2.33 -19.31
C ARG A 259 -14.32 3.11 -18.32
N LEU A 260 -13.79 2.38 -17.33
CA LEU A 260 -12.73 2.84 -16.44
C LEU A 260 -11.46 2.04 -16.69
N ARG A 261 -10.36 2.72 -17.04
CA ARG A 261 -9.02 2.13 -17.09
C ARG A 261 -8.29 2.45 -15.79
N LEU A 262 -8.08 1.44 -14.95
CA LEU A 262 -7.45 1.56 -13.64
C LEU A 262 -5.96 1.19 -13.74
N GLN A 263 -5.08 2.10 -13.32
CA GLN A 263 -3.62 1.95 -13.32
C GLN A 263 -3.02 2.25 -11.93
N PRO A 264 -3.32 1.43 -10.91
CA PRO A 264 -2.58 1.52 -9.65
C PRO A 264 -1.10 1.17 -9.86
N ILE A 265 -0.19 1.87 -9.18
CA ILE A 265 1.19 1.38 -9.08
C ILE A 265 1.21 0.38 -7.96
N TRP A 266 1.65 -0.80 -8.32
CA TRP A 266 1.72 -1.94 -7.45
C TRP A 266 3.12 -2.52 -7.54
N THR A 267 3.67 -2.89 -6.40
CA THR A 267 4.98 -3.53 -6.34
C THR A 267 4.78 -4.60 -5.29
N GLY A 268 4.30 -5.77 -5.67
CA GLY A 268 4.00 -6.86 -4.75
C GLY A 268 4.36 -8.22 -5.35
N SER A 269 4.32 -9.28 -4.56
CA SER A 269 4.34 -10.65 -5.08
C SER A 269 3.02 -10.91 -5.80
N ALA A 270 2.98 -11.78 -6.83
CA ALA A 270 1.76 -12.11 -7.59
C ALA A 270 0.50 -12.26 -6.71
N ASN A 271 0.67 -12.78 -5.49
CA ASN A 271 -0.35 -12.98 -4.46
C ASN A 271 -0.95 -11.69 -3.85
N MET A 272 -0.59 -10.49 -4.28
CA MET A 272 -1.17 -9.22 -3.80
C MET A 272 -1.78 -8.37 -4.94
N THR A 273 -2.05 -8.98 -6.09
CA THR A 273 -2.62 -8.30 -7.26
C THR A 273 -4.03 -7.76 -6.96
N PRO A 274 -4.38 -6.52 -7.37
CA PRO A 274 -5.70 -5.96 -7.12
C PRO A 274 -6.84 -6.78 -7.72
N THR A 275 -7.86 -7.06 -6.90
CA THR A 275 -9.21 -7.44 -7.34
C THR A 275 -10.12 -6.23 -7.30
N PHE A 276 -11.34 -6.31 -7.87
CA PHE A 276 -12.26 -5.17 -7.84
C PHE A 276 -13.64 -5.55 -7.33
N PHE A 277 -14.22 -4.61 -6.59
CA PHE A 277 -15.56 -4.71 -6.02
C PHE A 277 -16.35 -3.48 -6.41
N ILE A 278 -17.64 -3.66 -6.68
CA ILE A 278 -18.59 -2.58 -6.96
C ILE A 278 -19.70 -2.58 -5.93
N SER A 279 -20.13 -1.38 -5.54
CA SER A 279 -21.28 -1.18 -4.65
C SER A 279 -22.19 -0.07 -5.17
N PRO A 280 -23.52 -0.22 -5.17
CA PRO A 280 -24.43 0.88 -5.48
C PRO A 280 -24.57 1.89 -4.31
N ASN A 281 -24.22 1.49 -3.09
CA ASN A 281 -24.53 2.25 -1.86
C ASN A 281 -23.37 2.31 -0.84
N GLY A 282 -22.20 1.75 -1.16
CA GLY A 282 -21.04 1.69 -0.28
C GLY A 282 -21.15 0.67 0.86
N ARG A 283 -22.22 -0.12 0.92
CA ARG A 283 -22.48 -1.11 1.98
C ARG A 283 -22.51 -2.54 1.46
N ASN A 284 -23.19 -2.75 0.33
CA ASN A 284 -23.33 -4.06 -0.31
C ASN A 284 -22.34 -4.13 -1.46
N TRP A 285 -21.32 -4.95 -1.32
CA TRP A 285 -20.22 -5.07 -2.25
C TRP A 285 -20.29 -6.40 -2.98
N ARG A 286 -20.13 -6.36 -4.31
CA ARG A 286 -19.98 -7.56 -5.14
C ARG A 286 -18.69 -7.47 -5.93
N ARG A 287 -18.06 -8.61 -6.18
CA ARG A 287 -16.90 -8.68 -7.06
C ARG A 287 -17.31 -8.26 -8.49
N ILE A 288 -16.41 -7.54 -9.17
CA ILE A 288 -16.52 -7.24 -10.60
C ILE A 288 -15.24 -7.71 -11.29
N ALA A 289 -15.40 -8.43 -12.40
CA ALA A 289 -14.28 -8.86 -13.22
C ALA A 289 -13.93 -7.74 -14.21
N PRO A 290 -12.63 -7.39 -14.37
CA PRO A 290 -12.21 -6.54 -15.46
C PRO A 290 -12.50 -7.19 -16.82
N ALA A 291 -12.84 -6.37 -17.81
CA ALA A 291 -12.95 -6.77 -19.22
C ALA A 291 -11.58 -7.05 -19.84
N ARG A 292 -10.53 -6.37 -19.34
CA ARG A 292 -9.14 -6.57 -19.74
C ARG A 292 -8.23 -6.41 -18.53
N ILE A 293 -7.18 -7.23 -18.46
CA ILE A 293 -6.07 -7.08 -17.50
C ILE A 293 -4.77 -7.09 -18.30
N ALA A 294 -3.85 -6.19 -17.98
CA ALA A 294 -2.48 -6.23 -18.46
C ALA A 294 -1.53 -6.12 -17.26
N MET A 295 -0.53 -6.99 -17.22
CA MET A 295 0.55 -6.96 -16.25
C MET A 295 1.87 -6.87 -17.01
N ARG A 296 2.75 -5.95 -16.63
CA ARG A 296 4.11 -5.93 -17.21
C ARG A 296 4.93 -7.13 -16.71
N PRO A 297 5.92 -7.63 -17.48
CA PRO A 297 6.70 -8.83 -17.15
C PRO A 297 7.35 -8.80 -15.76
N GLU A 298 7.68 -7.61 -15.25
CA GLU A 298 8.32 -7.41 -13.96
C GLU A 298 7.32 -7.35 -12.79
N GLY A 299 6.00 -7.36 -13.09
CA GLY A 299 4.93 -7.39 -12.10
C GLY A 299 4.76 -6.08 -11.33
N ILE A 300 5.00 -4.93 -11.97
CA ILE A 300 5.02 -3.62 -11.26
C ILE A 300 3.99 -2.62 -11.80
N GLU A 301 3.47 -2.89 -12.99
CA GLU A 301 2.36 -2.14 -13.55
C GLU A 301 1.22 -3.10 -13.82
N PHE A 302 0.10 -2.80 -13.18
CA PHE A 302 -1.17 -3.47 -13.34
C PHE A 302 -2.14 -2.50 -13.99
N GLU A 303 -2.73 -2.91 -15.10
CA GLU A 303 -3.83 -2.21 -15.72
C GLU A 303 -5.06 -3.11 -15.72
N ALA A 304 -6.22 -2.56 -15.35
CA ALA A 304 -7.51 -3.21 -15.50
C ALA A 304 -8.50 -2.27 -16.19
N GLU A 305 -9.28 -2.81 -17.12
CA GLU A 305 -10.40 -2.09 -17.72
C GLU A 305 -11.72 -2.63 -17.16
N ILE A 306 -12.56 -1.77 -16.60
CA ILE A 306 -13.88 -2.11 -16.09
C ILE A 306 -14.94 -1.46 -16.98
N ALA A 307 -15.81 -2.28 -17.57
CA ALA A 307 -16.99 -1.81 -18.28
C ALA A 307 -18.12 -1.47 -17.29
N LEU A 308 -18.79 -0.34 -17.50
CA LEU A 308 -19.92 0.12 -16.71
C LEU A 308 -21.19 0.15 -17.55
N THR A 309 -22.26 -0.40 -16.99
CA THR A 309 -23.62 -0.13 -17.49
C THR A 309 -24.00 1.33 -17.24
N PRO A 310 -24.95 1.90 -18.00
CA PRO A 310 -25.45 3.26 -17.77
C PRO A 310 -25.94 3.48 -16.33
N ARG A 311 -26.54 2.47 -15.70
CA ARG A 311 -27.00 2.54 -14.30
C ARG A 311 -25.83 2.64 -13.32
N GLN A 312 -24.74 1.91 -13.55
CA GLN A 312 -23.55 1.96 -12.69
C GLN A 312 -22.79 3.28 -12.88
N ALA A 313 -22.67 3.75 -14.12
CA ALA A 313 -22.02 5.04 -14.42
C ALA A 313 -22.73 6.21 -13.72
N ARG A 314 -24.06 6.20 -13.64
CA ARG A 314 -24.83 7.23 -12.90
C ARG A 314 -24.64 7.23 -11.38
N GLY A 315 -24.04 6.19 -10.79
CA GLY A 315 -23.92 6.11 -9.34
C GLY A 315 -23.46 4.75 -8.85
N CYS A 316 -22.16 4.61 -8.61
CA CYS A 316 -21.60 3.46 -7.90
C CYS A 316 -20.29 3.79 -7.18
N TYR A 317 -19.84 2.87 -6.35
CA TYR A 317 -18.51 2.85 -5.75
C TYR A 317 -17.74 1.69 -6.34
N ILE A 318 -16.44 1.88 -6.58
CA ILE A 318 -15.52 0.81 -6.98
C ILE A 318 -14.34 0.81 -6.02
N ALA A 319 -13.93 -0.37 -5.55
CA ALA A 319 -12.83 -0.52 -4.61
C ALA A 319 -11.95 -1.73 -4.92
N SER A 320 -10.67 -1.70 -4.51
CA SER A 320 -9.76 -2.85 -4.68
C SER A 320 -9.92 -3.94 -3.61
N ALA A 321 -10.52 -3.59 -2.47
CA ALA A 321 -11.03 -4.51 -1.45
C ALA A 321 -12.29 -3.92 -0.80
N ILE A 322 -13.05 -4.73 -0.05
CA ILE A 322 -14.24 -4.24 0.66
C ILE A 322 -13.76 -3.31 1.79
N PRO A 323 -14.06 -1.99 1.73
CA PRO A 323 -13.51 -1.03 2.66
C PRO A 323 -14.08 -1.19 4.07
N PHE A 324 -13.29 -0.82 5.09
CA PHE A 324 -13.79 -0.52 6.44
C PHE A 324 -13.31 0.88 6.84
N LEU A 325 -14.15 1.86 6.56
CA LEU A 325 -13.82 3.27 6.68
C LEU A 325 -14.12 3.78 8.09
N ASP A 326 -13.69 5.00 8.39
CA ASP A 326 -13.98 5.66 9.66
C ASP A 326 -15.50 5.78 9.95
N THR A 327 -16.32 5.94 8.91
CA THR A 327 -17.79 5.88 9.03
C THR A 327 -18.29 4.50 9.44
N ASN A 328 -17.73 3.42 8.87
CA ASN A 328 -18.05 2.05 9.27
C ASN A 328 -17.58 1.77 10.71
N ARG A 329 -16.42 2.28 11.09
CA ARG A 329 -15.88 2.16 12.45
C ARG A 329 -16.80 2.83 13.47
N ARG A 330 -17.23 4.06 13.23
CA ARG A 330 -18.19 4.77 14.10
C ARG A 330 -19.51 4.02 14.21
N GLU A 331 -20.10 3.60 13.08
CA GLU A 331 -21.33 2.80 13.08
C GLU A 331 -21.18 1.52 13.90
N PHE A 332 -20.04 0.81 13.75
CA PHE A 332 -19.76 -0.41 14.47
C PHE A 332 -19.60 -0.18 15.98
N ILE A 333 -18.89 0.87 16.38
CA ILE A 333 -18.75 1.28 17.79
C ILE A 333 -20.12 1.56 18.40
N ASP A 334 -20.96 2.35 17.72
CA ASP A 334 -22.28 2.72 18.22
C ASP A 334 -23.22 1.52 18.29
N TRP A 335 -23.13 0.60 17.33
CA TRP A 335 -23.84 -0.67 17.38
C TRP A 335 -23.37 -1.51 18.58
N ALA A 336 -22.07 -1.65 18.80
CA ALA A 336 -21.51 -2.47 19.88
C ALA A 336 -21.87 -1.91 21.27
N LYS A 337 -21.81 -0.58 21.45
CA LYS A 337 -22.24 0.11 22.68
C LYS A 337 -23.71 -0.19 22.99
N ARG A 338 -24.60 0.08 22.02
CA ARG A 338 -26.05 -0.07 22.20
C ARG A 338 -26.50 -1.51 22.41
N ASN A 339 -25.87 -2.47 21.72
CA ASN A 339 -26.36 -3.84 21.69
C ASN A 339 -25.64 -4.80 22.64
N LEU A 340 -24.43 -4.46 23.09
CA LEU A 340 -23.56 -5.38 23.84
C LEU A 340 -22.98 -4.74 25.11
N GLY A 341 -23.29 -3.48 25.41
CA GLY A 341 -22.65 -2.75 26.51
C GLY A 341 -21.15 -2.57 26.30
N ALA A 342 -20.69 -2.58 25.04
CA ALA A 342 -19.27 -2.48 24.73
C ALA A 342 -18.71 -1.11 25.15
N GLN A 343 -17.45 -1.09 25.59
CA GLN A 343 -16.70 0.14 25.83
C GLN A 343 -15.83 0.45 24.61
N ALA A 344 -15.92 1.67 24.08
CA ALA A 344 -14.94 2.17 23.12
C ALA A 344 -13.90 3.00 23.87
N ARG A 345 -12.63 2.65 23.74
CA ARG A 345 -11.53 3.28 24.45
C ARG A 345 -10.46 3.73 23.47
N VAL A 346 -10.07 5.00 23.55
CA VAL A 346 -8.85 5.50 22.91
C VAL A 346 -7.65 4.95 23.69
N LEU A 347 -6.85 4.09 23.05
CA LEU A 347 -5.65 3.49 23.65
C LEU A 347 -4.46 4.44 23.61
N GLY A 348 -4.44 5.34 22.63
CA GLY A 348 -3.37 6.31 22.39
C GLY A 348 -3.63 7.07 21.08
N ARG A 349 -2.60 7.75 20.57
CA ARG A 349 -2.68 8.53 19.34
C ARG A 349 -1.62 8.10 18.34
N SER A 350 -1.97 8.14 17.06
CA SER A 350 -1.07 7.92 15.93
C SER A 350 0.00 9.00 15.82
N VAL A 351 0.95 8.82 14.89
CA VAL A 351 1.97 9.83 14.57
C VAL A 351 1.35 11.20 14.27
N GLN A 352 0.16 11.26 13.64
CA GLN A 352 -0.55 12.51 13.39
C GLN A 352 -1.63 12.86 14.41
N GLY A 353 -1.65 12.19 15.55
CA GLY A 353 -2.57 12.53 16.64
C GLY A 353 -3.97 11.93 16.51
N ARG A 354 -4.25 11.08 15.51
CA ARG A 354 -5.56 10.40 15.38
C ARG A 354 -5.73 9.35 16.48
N PRO A 355 -6.94 9.17 17.03
CA PRO A 355 -7.16 8.18 18.07
C PRO A 355 -6.98 6.76 17.52
N VAL A 356 -6.21 5.95 18.23
CA VAL A 356 -6.17 4.49 18.05
C VAL A 356 -7.16 3.90 19.04
N GLU A 357 -8.28 3.39 18.54
CA GLU A 357 -9.41 2.95 19.37
C GLU A 357 -9.50 1.43 19.48
N ALA A 358 -9.90 0.96 20.66
CA ALA A 358 -10.31 -0.41 20.88
C ALA A 358 -11.77 -0.50 21.30
N ILE A 359 -12.44 -1.55 20.84
CA ILE A 359 -13.77 -1.97 21.28
C ILE A 359 -13.58 -3.12 22.26
N ILE A 360 -14.03 -2.91 23.49
CA ILE A 360 -13.89 -3.85 24.60
C ILE A 360 -15.28 -4.34 24.97
N VAL A 361 -15.54 -5.62 24.74
CA VAL A 361 -16.78 -6.27 25.19
C VAL A 361 -16.42 -7.16 26.37
N ARG A 362 -16.90 -6.80 27.56
CA ARG A 362 -16.61 -7.51 28.80
C ARG A 362 -17.75 -7.31 29.79
N SER A 363 -18.31 -8.39 30.33
CA SER A 363 -19.18 -8.36 31.50
C SER A 363 -18.72 -9.38 32.54
N GLY A 364 -19.09 -9.15 33.81
CA GLY A 364 -18.76 -10.05 34.92
C GLY A 364 -17.25 -10.33 35.07
N GLN A 365 -16.94 -11.58 35.40
CA GLN A 365 -15.58 -12.13 35.45
C GLN A 365 -15.36 -13.10 34.28
N PRO A 366 -14.78 -12.64 33.16
CA PRO A 366 -14.56 -13.48 31.99
C PRO A 366 -13.64 -14.66 32.30
N GLN A 367 -13.97 -15.81 31.75
CA GLN A 367 -13.17 -17.03 31.83
C GLN A 367 -12.12 -17.10 30.71
N MET A 368 -12.28 -16.28 29.65
CA MET A 368 -11.41 -16.26 28.48
C MET A 368 -11.26 -14.84 27.93
N HIS A 369 -10.06 -14.48 27.46
CA HIS A 369 -9.81 -13.19 26.81
C HIS A 369 -9.28 -13.37 25.39
N ILE A 370 -9.91 -12.67 24.45
CA ILE A 370 -9.62 -12.75 23.01
C ILE A 370 -9.13 -11.39 22.52
N ALA A 371 -7.96 -11.35 21.88
CA ALA A 371 -7.41 -10.16 21.25
C ALA A 371 -7.50 -10.26 19.72
N ILE A 372 -7.99 -9.23 19.04
CA ILE A 372 -7.97 -9.15 17.57
C ILE A 372 -7.52 -7.76 17.14
N ILE A 373 -6.53 -7.70 16.25
CA ILE A 373 -6.00 -6.46 15.68
C ILE A 373 -6.17 -6.53 14.17
N CYS A 374 -6.64 -5.44 13.56
CA CYS A 374 -6.83 -5.34 12.10
C CYS A 374 -6.11 -4.11 11.53
N GLY A 375 -5.78 -4.17 10.24
CA GLY A 375 -5.38 -3.00 9.44
C GLY A 375 -4.03 -2.39 9.85
N GLN A 376 -2.96 -3.18 9.79
CA GLN A 376 -1.61 -2.72 10.11
C GLN A 376 -0.91 -2.09 8.90
N HIS A 377 -1.00 -2.68 7.70
CA HIS A 377 -0.36 -2.11 6.52
C HIS A 377 -1.31 -1.23 5.73
N SER A 378 -1.96 -1.80 4.70
CA SER A 378 -2.67 -1.03 3.69
C SER A 378 -4.12 -0.77 4.10
N PRO A 379 -4.76 0.26 3.53
CA PRO A 379 -6.18 0.48 3.75
C PRO A 379 -7.04 -0.71 3.30
N ALA A 380 -6.57 -1.53 2.34
CA ALA A 380 -7.24 -2.77 1.97
C ALA A 380 -7.33 -3.76 3.14
N GLU A 381 -6.35 -3.77 4.05
CA GLU A 381 -6.35 -4.64 5.24
C GLU A 381 -7.42 -4.27 6.25
N THR A 382 -7.95 -3.05 6.20
CA THR A 382 -9.09 -2.66 7.02
C THR A 382 -10.33 -3.53 6.73
N MET A 383 -10.40 -4.16 5.55
CA MET A 383 -11.42 -5.17 5.21
C MET A 383 -11.62 -6.19 6.34
N GLY A 384 -10.55 -6.58 7.03
CA GLY A 384 -10.58 -7.51 8.15
C GLY A 384 -11.52 -7.09 9.28
N ALA A 385 -11.66 -5.79 9.54
CA ALA A 385 -12.54 -5.31 10.59
C ALA A 385 -14.04 -5.61 10.33
N ASN A 386 -14.43 -5.89 9.08
CA ASN A 386 -15.78 -6.36 8.76
C ASN A 386 -16.10 -7.74 9.37
N VAL A 387 -15.09 -8.51 9.79
CA VAL A 387 -15.25 -9.81 10.49
C VAL A 387 -15.75 -9.63 11.94
N LEU A 388 -15.48 -8.47 12.55
CA LEU A 388 -15.69 -8.24 13.98
C LEU A 388 -17.17 -8.17 14.38
N ARG A 389 -18.03 -7.56 13.56
CA ARG A 389 -19.48 -7.48 13.85
C ARG A 389 -20.14 -8.86 13.78
N PRO A 390 -19.96 -9.67 12.71
CA PRO A 390 -20.46 -11.05 12.67
C PRO A 390 -19.93 -11.92 13.82
N LEU A 391 -18.66 -11.76 14.21
CA LEU A 391 -18.08 -12.42 15.38
C LEU A 391 -18.87 -12.10 16.65
N LEU A 392 -19.09 -10.83 16.96
CA LEU A 392 -19.81 -10.43 18.18
C LEU A 392 -21.29 -10.83 18.15
N GLN A 393 -21.95 -10.75 16.99
CA GLN A 393 -23.33 -11.19 16.82
C GLN A 393 -23.48 -12.69 17.10
N GLU A 394 -22.60 -13.53 16.53
CA GLU A 394 -22.64 -14.97 16.76
C GLU A 394 -22.22 -15.31 18.19
N ALA A 395 -21.23 -14.62 18.75
CA ALA A 395 -20.83 -14.80 20.14
C ALA A 395 -21.98 -14.47 21.13
N ARG A 396 -22.80 -13.46 20.85
CA ARG A 396 -24.01 -13.17 21.62
C ARG A 396 -25.02 -14.31 21.52
N LYS A 397 -25.29 -14.83 20.32
CA LYS A 397 -26.19 -15.99 20.12
C LYS A 397 -25.71 -17.23 20.88
N LEU A 398 -24.39 -17.43 20.93
CA LEU A 398 -23.75 -18.53 21.66
C LEU A 398 -23.59 -18.26 23.17
N LYS A 399 -24.16 -17.18 23.70
CA LYS A 399 -24.11 -16.79 25.12
C LYS A 399 -22.68 -16.66 25.66
N LEU A 400 -21.77 -16.10 24.86
CA LEU A 400 -20.36 -15.90 25.24
C LEU A 400 -20.07 -14.58 25.95
N MET A 401 -20.98 -13.60 25.90
CA MET A 401 -20.70 -12.22 26.37
C MET A 401 -20.29 -12.14 27.85
N GLU A 402 -20.84 -13.02 28.69
CA GLU A 402 -20.54 -13.08 30.13
C GLU A 402 -19.31 -13.94 30.47
N LYS A 403 -18.84 -14.75 29.51
CA LYS A 403 -17.76 -15.72 29.73
C LYS A 403 -16.47 -15.34 29.01
N VAL A 404 -16.56 -14.48 27.99
CA VAL A 404 -15.46 -14.14 27.11
C VAL A 404 -15.34 -12.63 27.00
N ALA A 405 -14.15 -12.10 27.27
CA ALA A 405 -13.80 -10.73 26.97
C ALA A 405 -13.23 -10.62 25.55
N PHE A 406 -13.70 -9.64 24.78
CA PHE A 406 -13.17 -9.32 23.46
C PHE A 406 -12.45 -7.98 23.51
N HIS A 407 -11.20 -7.97 23.07
CA HIS A 407 -10.32 -6.81 22.96
C HIS A 407 -10.00 -6.58 21.48
N LEU A 408 -10.78 -5.71 20.83
CA LEU A 408 -10.76 -5.57 19.37
C LEU A 408 -10.17 -4.21 18.98
N VAL A 409 -9.12 -4.19 18.16
CA VAL A 409 -8.54 -2.98 17.55
C VAL A 409 -8.89 -2.98 16.06
N PRO A 410 -9.96 -2.29 15.61
CA PRO A 410 -10.46 -2.40 14.24
C PRO A 410 -9.52 -1.80 13.18
N THR A 411 -8.64 -0.88 13.59
CA THR A 411 -7.68 -0.24 12.68
C THR A 411 -6.47 0.20 13.49
N LEU A 412 -5.32 -0.43 13.28
CA LEU A 412 -4.07 -0.02 13.94
C LEU A 412 -3.48 1.21 13.25
N ASN A 413 -3.27 1.13 11.93
CA ASN A 413 -2.64 2.18 11.15
C ASN A 413 -3.69 3.21 10.68
N VAL A 414 -4.23 3.94 11.66
CA VAL A 414 -5.32 4.91 11.46
C VAL A 414 -4.93 6.09 10.58
N ASP A 415 -3.64 6.43 10.49
CA ASP A 415 -3.16 7.48 9.59
C ASP A 415 -3.19 6.98 8.14
N CYS A 416 -2.60 5.81 7.86
CA CYS A 416 -2.64 5.20 6.52
C CYS A 416 -4.08 4.98 6.05
N ALA A 417 -4.94 4.43 6.91
CA ALA A 417 -6.35 4.19 6.60
C ALA A 417 -7.13 5.49 6.35
N HIS A 418 -6.80 6.59 7.02
CA HIS A 418 -7.46 7.88 6.80
C HIS A 418 -7.05 8.55 5.49
N TYR A 419 -5.83 8.30 4.99
CA TYR A 419 -5.37 8.88 3.73
C TYR A 419 -5.51 7.96 2.53
N GLY A 420 -5.72 6.66 2.72
CA GLY A 420 -5.69 5.72 1.61
C GLY A 420 -4.27 5.30 1.19
N GLY A 421 -3.31 5.40 2.11
CA GLY A 421 -1.88 5.24 1.84
C GLY A 421 -1.43 3.84 1.40
N ASN A 422 -0.12 3.69 1.23
CA ASN A 422 0.47 2.50 0.60
C ASN A 422 0.75 1.32 1.53
N GLY A 423 0.51 1.44 2.84
CA GLY A 423 0.89 0.39 3.79
C GLY A 423 1.63 0.88 5.03
N LEU A 424 2.05 2.14 5.05
CA LEU A 424 2.99 2.66 6.04
C LEU A 424 2.34 3.76 6.87
N ASN A 425 2.75 3.88 8.13
CA ASN A 425 2.24 4.95 9.01
C ASN A 425 2.86 6.31 8.67
N ALA A 426 2.55 7.32 9.50
CA ALA A 426 3.02 8.66 9.23
C ALA A 426 4.53 8.97 9.36
N ASN A 427 5.32 7.99 9.80
CA ASN A 427 6.78 8.04 9.81
C ASN A 427 7.40 7.19 8.70
N CYS A 428 6.63 6.77 7.69
CA CYS A 428 7.05 5.80 6.67
C CYS A 428 7.48 4.47 7.32
N ARG A 429 6.73 3.99 8.32
CA ARG A 429 7.06 2.75 9.02
C ARG A 429 5.99 1.69 8.81
N ASN A 430 6.41 0.45 8.61
CA ASN A 430 5.52 -0.71 8.53
C ASN A 430 5.12 -1.11 9.96
N THR A 431 3.90 -0.82 10.41
CA THR A 431 3.51 -1.06 11.82
C THR A 431 3.55 -2.55 12.20
N ASN A 432 3.50 -3.49 11.25
CA ASN A 432 3.69 -4.92 11.52
C ASN A 432 5.17 -5.35 11.66
N ARG A 433 6.08 -4.37 11.80
CA ARG A 433 7.50 -4.60 12.06
C ARG A 433 8.00 -3.91 13.34
N HIS A 434 7.17 -3.08 13.97
CA HIS A 434 7.56 -2.18 15.06
C HIS A 434 6.96 -2.58 16.41
N TRP A 435 6.87 -3.88 16.69
CA TRP A 435 6.35 -4.40 17.96
C TRP A 435 7.42 -4.57 19.06
N PHE A 436 8.70 -4.45 18.72
CA PHE A 436 9.84 -4.68 19.63
C PHE A 436 10.92 -3.59 19.57
N HIS A 437 11.21 -3.08 18.37
CA HIS A 437 12.25 -2.08 18.11
C HIS A 437 11.70 -0.92 17.27
N ASP A 438 12.21 0.30 17.47
CA ASP A 438 11.70 1.53 16.83
C ASP A 438 10.17 1.61 16.90
N ILE A 439 9.61 1.39 18.09
CA ILE A 439 8.16 1.23 18.30
C ILE A 439 7.44 2.51 17.89
N GLN A 440 6.45 2.37 17.01
CA GLN A 440 5.66 3.50 16.53
C GLN A 440 4.54 3.87 17.51
N PRO A 441 4.05 5.12 17.52
CA PRO A 441 2.99 5.56 18.43
C PRO A 441 1.73 4.68 18.40
N GLU A 442 1.32 4.22 17.21
CA GLU A 442 0.17 3.32 17.04
C GLU A 442 0.40 1.97 17.76
N ASN A 443 1.57 1.37 17.54
CA ASN A 443 1.97 0.12 18.19
C ASN A 443 2.08 0.29 19.71
N GLN A 444 2.73 1.36 20.16
CA GLN A 444 2.95 1.64 21.59
C GLN A 444 1.62 1.75 22.35
N ALA A 445 0.60 2.36 21.74
CA ALA A 445 -0.73 2.47 22.32
C ALA A 445 -1.35 1.11 22.63
N VAL A 446 -1.24 0.17 21.68
CA VAL A 446 -1.77 -1.19 21.83
C VAL A 446 -0.93 -2.02 22.80
N ILE A 447 0.40 -1.93 22.71
CA ILE A 447 1.33 -2.59 23.64
C ILE A 447 1.05 -2.16 25.07
N ASN A 448 0.95 -0.85 25.34
CA ASN A 448 0.65 -0.33 26.68
C ASN A 448 -0.68 -0.85 27.22
N TYR A 449 -1.70 -0.96 26.37
CA TYR A 449 -3.00 -1.49 26.77
C TYR A 449 -2.90 -2.95 27.24
N PHE A 450 -2.27 -3.81 26.43
CA PHE A 450 -2.14 -5.23 26.76
C PHE A 450 -1.15 -5.47 27.90
N ASP A 451 -0.02 -4.77 27.96
CA ASP A 451 0.93 -4.87 29.06
C ASP A 451 0.28 -4.46 30.40
N ASN A 452 -0.60 -3.44 30.39
CA ASN A 452 -1.39 -3.07 31.57
C ASN A 452 -2.41 -4.15 31.98
N LEU A 453 -3.04 -4.84 31.03
CA LEU A 453 -3.91 -5.99 31.35
C LEU A 453 -3.08 -7.12 31.99
N ARG A 454 -1.91 -7.41 31.43
CA ARG A 454 -0.98 -8.40 31.95
C ARG A 454 -0.52 -8.09 33.37
N ALA A 455 -0.18 -6.82 33.65
CA ALA A 455 0.22 -6.36 34.98
C ALA A 455 -0.90 -6.55 36.02
N LYS A 456 -2.17 -6.55 35.59
CA LYS A 456 -3.35 -6.84 36.42
C LYS A 456 -3.69 -8.34 36.49
N GLY A 457 -2.81 -9.22 36.03
CA GLY A 457 -3.01 -10.67 36.05
C GLY A 457 -3.93 -11.21 34.96
N VAL A 458 -4.39 -10.38 34.01
CA VAL A 458 -5.22 -10.83 32.90
C VAL A 458 -4.36 -11.62 31.91
N LYS A 459 -4.76 -12.86 31.64
CA LYS A 459 -4.18 -13.70 30.59
C LYS A 459 -4.97 -13.50 29.30
N ILE A 460 -4.27 -13.35 28.18
CA ILE A 460 -4.87 -13.44 26.84
C ILE A 460 -4.83 -14.91 26.42
N ASP A 461 -5.95 -15.48 26.01
CA ASP A 461 -6.07 -16.90 25.65
C ASP A 461 -5.86 -17.14 24.14
N PHE A 462 -6.14 -16.14 23.32
CA PHE A 462 -5.98 -16.19 21.88
C PHE A 462 -5.80 -14.79 21.31
N ALA A 463 -4.90 -14.66 20.34
CA ALA A 463 -4.67 -13.42 19.62
C ALA A 463 -4.70 -13.64 18.10
N LEU A 464 -5.40 -12.77 17.38
CA LEU A 464 -5.45 -12.79 15.91
C LEU A 464 -5.00 -11.45 15.36
N ASP A 465 -3.99 -11.49 14.49
CA ASP A 465 -3.56 -10.37 13.69
C ASP A 465 -4.13 -10.53 12.28
N LEU A 466 -5.09 -9.68 11.93
CA LEU A 466 -5.92 -9.82 10.74
C LEU A 466 -5.43 -8.86 9.63
N HIS A 467 -4.94 -9.47 8.56
CA HIS A 467 -4.46 -8.85 7.32
C HIS A 467 -5.39 -9.22 6.15
N ALA A 468 -5.28 -8.50 5.03
CA ALA A 468 -6.21 -8.65 3.93
C ALA A 468 -5.66 -8.09 2.61
N GLY A 469 -6.31 -8.45 1.51
CA GLY A 469 -6.02 -7.86 0.19
C GLY A 469 -5.10 -8.71 -0.69
N GLY A 470 -4.70 -9.90 -0.22
CA GLY A 470 -4.03 -10.87 -1.06
C GLY A 470 -4.97 -11.65 -1.97
N ILE A 471 -4.45 -12.22 -3.05
CA ILE A 471 -5.16 -13.11 -3.98
C ILE A 471 -4.67 -14.55 -3.81
N PHE A 472 -5.10 -15.17 -2.73
CA PHE A 472 -4.80 -16.57 -2.45
C PHE A 472 -5.97 -17.47 -2.84
N ARG A 473 -5.72 -18.78 -3.02
CA ARG A 473 -6.80 -19.75 -3.28
C ARG A 473 -7.90 -19.69 -2.21
N ASN A 474 -7.55 -19.57 -0.94
CA ASN A 474 -8.47 -19.32 0.16
C ASN A 474 -7.79 -18.41 1.19
N HIS A 475 -8.49 -18.03 2.26
CA HIS A 475 -7.88 -17.34 3.39
C HIS A 475 -6.71 -18.15 3.98
N ILE A 476 -5.61 -17.48 4.29
CA ILE A 476 -4.40 -18.12 4.80
C ILE A 476 -4.31 -17.89 6.30
N LEU A 477 -4.25 -18.99 7.05
CA LEU A 477 -3.92 -18.95 8.46
C LEU A 477 -2.44 -19.27 8.67
N MET A 478 -1.66 -18.26 9.04
CA MET A 478 -0.25 -18.40 9.41
C MET A 478 -0.12 -18.68 10.90
N HIS A 479 0.53 -19.80 11.22
CA HIS A 479 0.75 -20.26 12.59
C HIS A 479 2.21 -20.18 12.98
N MET A 480 2.50 -19.97 14.26
CA MET A 480 3.86 -19.75 14.74
C MET A 480 4.65 -21.07 14.69
N THR A 481 5.82 -21.02 14.06
CA THR A 481 6.78 -22.13 14.01
C THR A 481 8.11 -21.75 14.68
N PRO A 482 8.88 -22.74 15.16
CA PRO A 482 10.26 -22.54 15.59
C PRO A 482 11.07 -21.76 14.54
N ALA A 483 11.93 -20.85 14.99
CA ALA A 483 12.98 -20.27 14.14
C ALA A 483 14.20 -21.18 14.17
N LYS A 484 15.16 -20.99 13.25
CA LYS A 484 16.36 -21.85 13.09
C LYS A 484 17.09 -22.15 14.42
N ASP A 485 17.06 -21.20 15.37
CA ASP A 485 17.71 -21.31 16.68
C ASP A 485 16.76 -21.10 17.88
N LYS A 486 15.44 -21.25 17.70
CA LYS A 486 14.45 -21.05 18.78
C LYS A 486 13.41 -22.16 18.78
N THR A 487 13.21 -22.81 19.92
CA THR A 487 12.17 -23.83 20.08
C THR A 487 10.85 -23.23 20.55
N LEU A 488 9.74 -23.82 20.11
CA LEU A 488 8.42 -23.60 20.70
C LEU A 488 8.10 -24.77 21.64
N PRO A 489 7.65 -24.51 22.88
CA PRO A 489 7.26 -25.58 23.79
C PRO A 489 6.19 -26.49 23.18
N ARG A 490 6.27 -27.81 23.41
CA ARG A 490 5.28 -28.79 22.91
C ARG A 490 3.84 -28.39 23.27
N LYS A 491 3.62 -27.85 24.47
CA LYS A 491 2.32 -27.34 24.93
C LYS A 491 1.80 -26.19 24.06
N ALA A 492 2.67 -25.27 23.63
CA ALA A 492 2.30 -24.17 22.76
C ALA A 492 1.92 -24.68 21.35
N LEU A 493 2.68 -25.64 20.81
CA LEU A 493 2.36 -26.29 19.52
C LEU A 493 1.01 -27.03 19.58
N ALA A 494 0.76 -27.81 20.65
CA ALA A 494 -0.50 -28.51 20.85
C ALA A 494 -1.69 -27.54 21.00
N ALA A 495 -1.51 -26.44 21.73
CA ALA A 495 -2.52 -25.40 21.85
C ALA A 495 -2.83 -24.74 20.50
N GLN A 496 -1.81 -24.42 19.70
CA GLN A 496 -2.01 -23.90 18.34
C GLN A 496 -2.79 -24.89 17.46
N GLU A 497 -2.44 -26.18 17.50
CA GLU A 497 -3.12 -27.19 16.68
C GLU A 497 -4.60 -27.37 17.08
N ALA A 498 -4.91 -27.30 18.38
CA ALA A 498 -6.30 -27.34 18.87
C ALA A 498 -7.15 -26.20 18.26
N TRP A 499 -6.61 -24.97 18.24
CA TRP A 499 -7.25 -23.84 17.58
C TRP A 499 -7.37 -24.05 16.08
N ARG A 500 -6.28 -24.45 15.39
CA ARG A 500 -6.28 -24.68 13.93
C ARG A 500 -7.34 -25.69 13.50
N LYS A 501 -7.48 -26.80 14.22
CA LYS A 501 -8.49 -27.83 13.95
C LYS A 501 -9.91 -27.26 14.00
N LEU A 502 -10.22 -26.42 14.98
CA LEU A 502 -11.55 -25.82 15.13
C LEU A 502 -11.79 -24.68 14.14
N LEU A 503 -10.77 -23.86 13.87
CA LEU A 503 -10.82 -22.80 12.87
C LEU A 503 -11.06 -23.35 11.46
N GLU A 504 -10.42 -24.48 11.11
CA GLU A 504 -10.71 -25.17 9.85
C GLU A 504 -12.17 -25.61 9.79
N ARG A 505 -12.66 -26.27 10.85
CA ARG A 505 -14.04 -26.80 10.90
C ARG A 505 -15.10 -25.72 10.84
N HIS A 506 -14.90 -24.60 11.54
CA HIS A 506 -15.96 -23.62 11.78
C HIS A 506 -15.80 -22.34 10.95
N ALA A 507 -14.58 -21.93 10.65
CA ALA A 507 -14.28 -20.70 9.90
C ALA A 507 -13.73 -20.99 8.48
N GLY A 508 -13.58 -22.27 8.11
CA GLY A 508 -13.04 -22.64 6.80
C GLY A 508 -11.56 -22.32 6.61
N LEU A 509 -10.84 -22.00 7.70
CA LEU A 509 -9.41 -21.67 7.65
C LEU A 509 -8.59 -22.96 7.60
N ARG A 510 -8.45 -23.52 6.39
CA ARG A 510 -7.88 -24.85 6.20
C ARG A 510 -6.38 -24.89 6.45
N ARG A 511 -5.93 -25.95 7.12
CA ARG A 511 -4.51 -26.26 7.34
C ARG A 511 -3.76 -26.45 6.03
N ALA A 512 -4.42 -26.97 5.01
CA ALA A 512 -3.84 -27.17 3.68
C ALA A 512 -3.60 -25.85 2.91
N ASP A 513 -4.27 -24.76 3.27
CA ASP A 513 -4.03 -23.45 2.67
C ASP A 513 -3.04 -22.62 3.52
N GLY A 514 -3.02 -22.79 4.85
CA GLY A 514 -2.12 -22.09 5.76
C GLY A 514 -0.66 -22.58 5.75
N TRP A 515 0.26 -21.75 6.23
CA TRP A 515 1.68 -22.12 6.39
C TRP A 515 2.28 -21.67 7.72
N GLY A 516 3.48 -22.19 8.01
CA GLY A 516 4.24 -21.86 9.20
C GLY A 516 4.93 -20.50 9.08
N MET A 517 4.92 -19.74 10.15
CA MET A 517 5.52 -18.42 10.24
C MET A 517 6.56 -18.41 11.35
N ALA A 518 7.84 -18.48 10.96
CA ALA A 518 8.96 -18.52 11.90
C ALA A 518 9.01 -17.25 12.77
N ILE A 519 9.38 -17.40 14.04
CA ILE A 519 9.44 -16.29 15.01
C ILE A 519 10.61 -15.36 14.71
N VAL A 520 10.32 -14.11 14.35
CA VAL A 520 11.34 -13.11 13.99
C VAL A 520 11.44 -11.93 14.96
N HIS A 521 10.53 -11.82 15.94
CA HIS A 521 10.46 -10.73 16.95
C HIS A 521 10.14 -9.36 16.35
N LEU A 522 9.21 -9.29 15.41
CA LEU A 522 8.87 -8.03 14.71
C LEU A 522 7.38 -7.74 14.66
N ARG A 523 6.54 -8.79 14.76
CA ARG A 523 5.10 -8.73 14.47
C ARG A 523 4.23 -8.74 15.72
N ALA A 524 2.96 -8.39 15.57
CA ALA A 524 1.94 -8.49 16.62
C ALA A 524 1.84 -9.92 17.19
N THR A 525 1.89 -10.92 16.30
CA THR A 525 1.82 -12.33 16.71
C THR A 525 3.00 -12.77 17.59
N ASP A 526 4.20 -12.28 17.27
CA ASP A 526 5.40 -12.51 18.08
C ASP A 526 5.24 -11.87 19.47
N TYR A 527 4.66 -10.66 19.54
CA TYR A 527 4.38 -9.95 20.80
C TYR A 527 3.42 -10.74 21.69
N PHE A 528 2.24 -11.14 21.19
CA PHE A 528 1.27 -11.86 21.99
C PHE A 528 1.79 -13.21 22.46
N MET A 529 2.41 -13.97 21.57
CA MET A 529 3.00 -15.26 21.91
C MET A 529 4.08 -15.10 22.99
N ARG A 530 4.99 -14.12 22.86
CA ARG A 530 6.08 -13.93 23.83
C ARG A 530 5.62 -13.33 25.16
N ARG A 531 4.65 -12.40 25.12
CA ARG A 531 4.20 -11.69 26.33
C ARG A 531 3.14 -12.44 27.11
N PHE A 532 2.29 -13.22 26.44
CA PHE A 532 1.16 -13.93 27.08
C PHE A 532 1.24 -15.45 26.96
N GLY A 533 2.12 -16.01 26.11
CA GLY A 533 2.21 -17.45 25.90
C GLY A 533 1.00 -18.05 25.18
N CYS A 534 0.15 -17.21 24.57
CA CYS A 534 -1.08 -17.65 23.93
C CYS A 534 -0.85 -18.07 22.47
N PRO A 535 -1.71 -18.97 21.92
CA PRO A 535 -1.83 -19.14 20.49
C PRO A 535 -2.09 -17.79 19.81
N SER A 536 -1.23 -17.44 18.85
CA SER A 536 -1.38 -16.23 18.07
C SER A 536 -1.17 -16.51 16.60
N PHE A 537 -2.08 -16.04 15.76
CA PHE A 537 -2.08 -16.31 14.34
C PHE A 537 -2.11 -15.01 13.54
N CYS A 538 -1.46 -15.03 12.38
CA CYS A 538 -1.70 -14.04 11.34
C CYS A 538 -2.71 -14.63 10.35
N LEU A 539 -3.80 -13.91 10.07
CA LEU A 539 -4.82 -14.33 9.11
C LEU A 539 -4.81 -13.37 7.93
N GLU A 540 -4.49 -13.89 6.74
CA GLU A 540 -4.61 -13.14 5.48
C GLU A 540 -5.92 -13.49 4.80
N LEU A 541 -6.83 -12.51 4.75
CA LEU A 541 -8.07 -12.66 3.99
C LEU A 541 -7.80 -12.47 2.50
N SER A 542 -7.91 -13.56 1.75
CA SER A 542 -7.97 -13.51 0.29
C SER A 542 -9.16 -12.70 -0.22
N THR A 543 -8.95 -11.89 -1.25
CA THR A 543 -10.00 -11.23 -2.05
C THR A 543 -10.36 -12.00 -3.32
N CYS A 544 -9.71 -13.13 -3.58
CA CYS A 544 -9.99 -13.98 -4.74
C CYS A 544 -11.06 -15.04 -4.46
N SER A 545 -10.87 -15.80 -3.38
CA SER A 545 -11.75 -16.92 -3.01
C SER A 545 -11.62 -17.30 -1.54
N TYR A 546 -12.57 -18.09 -1.04
CA TYR A 546 -12.62 -18.60 0.32
C TYR A 546 -13.17 -20.03 0.35
N TYR A 547 -12.84 -20.80 1.39
CA TYR A 547 -13.42 -22.12 1.60
C TYR A 547 -14.69 -21.98 2.42
N ASP A 548 -15.82 -22.43 1.87
CA ASP A 548 -17.08 -22.50 2.57
C ASP A 548 -17.11 -23.80 3.41
N PRO A 549 -17.03 -23.71 4.76
CA PRO A 549 -17.00 -24.90 5.60
C PRO A 549 -18.35 -25.64 5.65
N GLU A 550 -19.45 -24.97 5.33
CA GLU A 550 -20.79 -25.58 5.32
C GLU A 550 -21.00 -26.37 4.03
N ALA A 551 -20.65 -25.77 2.88
CA ALA A 551 -20.73 -26.42 1.58
C ALA A 551 -19.52 -27.30 1.24
N LYS A 552 -18.46 -27.26 2.06
CA LYS A 552 -17.19 -27.98 1.89
C LYS A 552 -16.48 -27.72 0.55
N VAL A 553 -16.66 -26.54 -0.04
CA VAL A 553 -16.12 -26.19 -1.36
C VAL A 553 -15.51 -24.80 -1.34
N SER A 554 -14.47 -24.57 -2.16
CA SER A 554 -13.94 -23.22 -2.38
C SER A 554 -14.86 -22.44 -3.30
N ARG A 555 -15.14 -21.18 -2.97
CA ARG A 555 -16.00 -20.28 -3.74
C ARG A 555 -15.27 -18.98 -4.06
N PRO A 556 -15.61 -18.31 -5.18
CA PRO A 556 -15.16 -16.94 -5.42
C PRO A 556 -15.51 -16.04 -4.23
N PHE A 557 -14.62 -15.10 -3.92
CA PHE A 557 -14.82 -14.22 -2.77
C PHE A 557 -16.07 -13.34 -2.96
N GLU A 558 -16.90 -13.34 -1.94
CA GLU A 558 -18.08 -12.51 -1.78
C GLU A 558 -18.11 -11.93 -0.37
N GLN A 559 -18.87 -10.86 -0.13
CA GLN A 559 -18.93 -10.20 1.17
C GLN A 559 -19.32 -11.16 2.31
N ARG A 560 -20.13 -12.18 2.02
CA ARG A 560 -20.51 -13.26 2.96
C ARG A 560 -19.30 -14.03 3.51
N ALA A 561 -18.18 -14.11 2.79
CA ALA A 561 -16.96 -14.76 3.27
C ALA A 561 -16.49 -14.17 4.61
N LEU A 562 -16.57 -12.83 4.76
CA LEU A 562 -16.21 -12.12 5.98
C LEU A 562 -17.15 -12.48 7.15
N GLU A 563 -18.44 -12.66 6.85
CA GLU A 563 -19.41 -13.12 7.84
C GLU A 563 -19.14 -14.56 8.31
N LEU A 564 -18.83 -15.46 7.38
CA LEU A 564 -18.52 -16.85 7.68
C LEU A 564 -17.28 -16.98 8.57
N VAL A 565 -16.22 -16.21 8.28
CA VAL A 565 -15.03 -16.16 9.14
C VAL A 565 -15.41 -15.67 10.54
N GLY A 566 -16.20 -14.60 10.66
CA GLY A 566 -16.59 -14.05 11.96
C GLY A 566 -17.43 -15.02 12.79
N ARG A 567 -18.46 -15.62 12.18
CA ARG A 567 -19.28 -16.66 12.84
C ARG A 567 -18.45 -17.88 13.23
N GLY A 568 -17.54 -18.30 12.34
CA GLY A 568 -16.64 -19.42 12.58
C GLY A 568 -15.66 -19.20 13.73
N LEU A 569 -15.14 -17.98 13.86
CA LEU A 569 -14.32 -17.58 15.01
C LEU A 569 -15.12 -17.68 16.32
N ALA A 570 -16.36 -17.17 16.36
CA ALA A 570 -17.22 -17.27 17.55
C ALA A 570 -17.49 -18.72 17.96
N ARG A 571 -17.83 -19.58 16.99
CA ARG A 571 -18.07 -21.02 17.20
C ARG A 571 -16.81 -21.72 17.70
N THR A 572 -15.64 -21.36 17.18
CA THR A 572 -14.36 -21.89 17.65
C THR A 572 -14.07 -21.48 19.09
N ILE A 573 -14.26 -20.21 19.44
CA ILE A 573 -14.08 -19.68 20.80
C ILE A 573 -15.02 -20.41 21.78
N ALA A 574 -16.28 -20.64 21.41
CA ALA A 574 -17.23 -21.39 22.24
C ALA A 574 -16.72 -22.81 22.55
N LYS A 575 -16.14 -23.50 21.55
CA LYS A 575 -15.59 -24.85 21.72
C LYS A 575 -14.31 -24.85 22.57
N MET A 576 -13.43 -23.87 22.38
CA MET A 576 -12.24 -23.71 23.21
C MET A 576 -12.59 -23.40 24.67
N LEU A 577 -13.60 -22.57 24.91
CA LEU A 577 -14.09 -22.30 26.26
C LEU A 577 -14.63 -23.57 26.93
N GLN A 578 -15.42 -24.37 26.22
CA GLN A 578 -15.92 -25.66 26.73
C GLN A 578 -14.78 -26.61 27.12
N GLN A 579 -13.72 -26.69 26.30
CA GLN A 579 -12.54 -27.50 26.60
C GLN A 579 -11.77 -26.97 27.82
N LYS A 580 -11.60 -25.65 27.91
CA LYS A 580 -10.92 -24.99 29.04
C LYS A 580 -11.63 -25.25 30.37
N VAL A 581 -12.96 -25.14 30.40
CA VAL A 581 -13.75 -25.39 31.60
C VAL A 581 -13.66 -26.87 32.02
N ARG A 582 -13.76 -27.81 31.07
CA ARG A 582 -13.63 -29.25 31.38
C ARG A 582 -12.26 -29.61 31.94
N GLY A 583 -11.18 -29.07 31.38
CA GLY A 583 -9.82 -29.31 31.85
C GLY A 583 -9.45 -28.58 33.15
N ALA A 584 -10.33 -27.76 33.71
CA ALA A 584 -10.15 -27.14 35.03
C ALA A 584 -10.94 -27.87 36.14
N VAL A 585 -11.81 -28.81 35.76
CA VAL A 585 -12.62 -29.65 36.67
C VAL A 585 -11.98 -31.06 36.85
N GLN A 586 -11.01 -31.39 36.00
CA GLN A 586 -10.09 -32.52 36.14
C GLN A 586 -8.77 -32.02 36.73
#